data_AF-X1P8B4-F1
#
_entry.id   AF-X1P8B4-F1
#
_cell.length_a   1.000
_cell.length_b   1.000
_cell.length_c   1.000
_cell.angle_alpha   90.00
_cell.angle_beta   90.00
_cell.angle_gamma   90.00
#
_symmetry.space_group_name_H-M   'P 1'
#
loop_
_entity.id
_entity.type
_entity.pdbx_description
1 polymer ?
#
loop_
_entity_poly.entity_id
_entity_poly.type
_entity_poly.pdbx_seq_one_letter_code
_entity_poly.pdbx_strand_id
1 'polypeptide(L)'
;MVKMAKRLRRFNDKILFFGNEVDESTWIFNYKEEKEQWQCSFKPILISKYATKYLWSHVDSVLGMSGTIFMPKVVASDIGLTDWEYSSLNSPFPIENRQIFYYPIANLTKKTMDDELPKLLQGVSNIINKYPNGKVLIHTVSYKIRDYLLENLPKDRLITHSKEDRTIRLEEFKNSDKPLVMLSPSFDRGVDLPDED
;
A
#
# COMPACT_ATOMS: atom_id res chain seq x y z
N MET A 1 9.40 40.88 11.30
CA MET A 1 10.47 40.81 10.27
C MET A 1 11.17 39.45 10.21
N VAL A 2 11.64 38.85 11.32
CA VAL A 2 12.38 37.56 11.32
C VAL A 2 11.63 36.38 10.67
N LYS A 3 10.31 36.24 10.91
CA LYS A 3 9.49 35.16 10.32
C LYS A 3 9.38 35.27 8.78
N MET A 4 9.33 36.50 8.27
CA MET A 4 9.25 36.77 6.83
C MET A 4 10.60 36.50 6.15
N ALA A 5 11.70 36.94 6.76
CA ALA A 5 13.05 36.63 6.28
C ALA A 5 13.32 35.11 6.23
N LYS A 6 12.91 34.35 7.26
CA LYS A 6 13.01 32.88 7.27
C LYS A 6 12.18 32.22 6.15
N ARG A 7 10.98 32.75 5.86
CA ARG A 7 10.14 32.27 4.75
C ARG A 7 10.80 32.53 3.40
N LEU A 8 11.33 33.72 3.17
CA LEU A 8 12.02 34.08 1.94
C LEU A 8 13.26 33.21 1.70
N ARG A 9 14.07 32.97 2.74
CA ARG A 9 15.24 32.07 2.63
C ARG A 9 14.83 30.66 2.22
N ARG A 10 13.86 30.06 2.92
CA ARG A 10 13.35 28.72 2.57
C ARG A 10 12.76 28.66 1.16
N PHE A 11 12.12 29.73 0.71
CA PHE A 11 11.61 29.81 -0.65
C PHE A 11 12.76 29.83 -1.66
N ASN A 12 13.77 30.66 -1.44
CA ASN A 12 14.98 30.70 -2.26
C ASN A 12 15.68 29.34 -2.33
N ASP A 13 15.84 28.66 -1.19
CA ASP A 13 16.47 27.33 -1.13
C ASP A 13 15.70 26.30 -1.98
N LYS A 14 14.36 26.36 -1.98
CA LYS A 14 13.52 25.49 -2.82
C LYS A 14 13.67 25.79 -4.31
N ILE A 15 13.75 27.07 -4.69
CA ILE A 15 13.96 27.47 -6.09
C ILE A 15 15.35 27.02 -6.57
N LEU A 16 16.38 27.18 -5.74
CA LEU A 16 17.72 26.69 -6.05
C LEU A 16 17.75 25.16 -6.18
N PHE A 17 17.11 24.43 -5.27
CA PHE A 17 16.97 22.98 -5.40
C PHE A 17 16.29 22.63 -6.73
N PHE A 18 15.17 23.27 -7.03
CA PHE A 18 14.42 23.00 -8.25
C PHE A 18 15.26 23.23 -9.51
N GLY A 19 15.93 24.37 -9.61
CA GLY A 19 16.77 24.71 -10.76
C GLY A 19 18.00 23.82 -10.94
N ASN A 20 18.50 23.20 -9.86
CA ASN A 20 19.69 22.37 -9.90
C ASN A 20 19.40 20.87 -10.07
N GLU A 21 18.28 20.38 -9.54
CA GLU A 21 18.02 18.95 -9.35
C GLU A 21 16.85 18.43 -10.20
N VAL A 22 15.96 19.30 -10.70
CA VAL A 22 14.80 18.87 -11.49
C VAL A 22 15.12 18.90 -12.97
N ASP A 23 15.00 17.75 -13.62
CA ASP A 23 15.19 17.57 -15.06
C ASP A 23 14.05 16.73 -15.68
N GLU A 24 13.82 16.91 -16.98
CA GLU A 24 12.71 16.25 -17.71
C GLU A 24 12.84 14.72 -17.82
N SER A 25 14.05 14.18 -17.68
CA SER A 25 14.32 12.74 -17.86
C SER A 25 14.18 11.94 -16.58
N THR A 26 14.33 12.58 -15.41
CA THR A 26 14.28 11.90 -14.10
C THR A 26 13.15 12.38 -13.20
N TRP A 27 12.35 13.35 -13.63
CA TRP A 27 11.18 13.83 -12.90
C TRP A 27 9.90 13.76 -13.74
N ILE A 28 8.81 13.44 -13.05
CA ILE A 28 7.46 13.51 -13.61
C ILE A 28 6.81 14.80 -13.14
N PHE A 29 6.37 15.59 -14.11
CA PHE A 29 5.53 16.76 -13.88
C PHE A 29 4.05 16.40 -14.04
N ASN A 30 3.23 16.72 -13.04
CA ASN A 30 1.79 16.67 -13.16
C ASN A 30 1.19 18.05 -12.89
N TYR A 31 0.30 18.47 -13.78
CA TYR A 31 -0.49 19.68 -13.68
C TYR A 31 -1.97 19.31 -13.53
N LYS A 32 -2.67 19.96 -12.60
CA LYS A 32 -4.12 19.89 -12.46
C LYS A 32 -4.69 21.28 -12.25
N GLU A 33 -5.81 21.55 -12.89
CA GLU A 33 -6.57 22.78 -12.72
C GLU A 33 -7.98 22.43 -12.24
N GLU A 34 -8.32 22.87 -11.03
CA GLU A 34 -9.64 22.68 -10.44
C GLU A 34 -10.12 24.01 -9.85
N LYS A 35 -11.28 24.51 -10.30
CA LYS A 35 -11.96 25.69 -9.73
C LYS A 35 -11.02 26.91 -9.53
N GLU A 36 -10.32 27.32 -10.58
CA GLU A 36 -9.36 28.45 -10.58
C GLU A 36 -8.12 28.26 -9.70
N GLN A 37 -7.90 27.06 -9.15
CA GLN A 37 -6.67 26.68 -8.47
C GLN A 37 -5.84 25.78 -9.39
N TRP A 38 -4.57 26.14 -9.55
CA TRP A 38 -3.59 25.31 -10.23
C TRP A 38 -2.75 24.55 -9.21
N GLN A 39 -2.60 23.25 -9.42
CA GLN A 39 -1.72 22.39 -8.65
C GLN A 39 -0.65 21.80 -9.58
N CYS A 40 0.60 22.20 -9.33
CA CYS A 40 1.78 21.60 -9.95
C CYS A 40 2.44 20.62 -8.97
N SER A 41 2.75 19.41 -9.42
CA SER A 41 3.55 18.46 -8.65
C SER A 41 4.72 17.95 -9.49
N PHE A 42 5.89 17.92 -8.87
CA PHE A 42 7.12 17.37 -9.44
C PHE A 42 7.52 16.20 -8.56
N LYS A 43 7.68 15.01 -9.15
CA LYS A 43 8.05 13.79 -8.43
C LYS A 43 9.25 13.14 -9.12
N PRO A 44 10.33 12.86 -8.40
CA PRO A 44 11.46 12.15 -8.99
C PRO A 44 11.03 10.70 -9.29
N ILE A 45 11.50 10.16 -10.42
CA ILE A 45 11.30 8.77 -10.80
C ILE A 45 12.16 7.87 -9.92
N LEU A 46 13.40 8.29 -9.66
CA LEU A 46 14.37 7.58 -8.80
C LEU A 46 14.92 8.54 -7.74
N ILE A 47 15.05 8.04 -6.51
CA ILE A 47 15.54 8.85 -5.39
C ILE A 47 17.03 8.64 -5.09
N SER A 48 17.64 7.60 -5.66
CA SER A 48 19.03 7.20 -5.39
C SER A 48 20.03 8.35 -5.55
N LYS A 49 19.85 9.19 -6.58
CA LYS A 49 20.69 10.37 -6.85
C LYS A 49 20.66 11.41 -5.72
N TYR A 50 19.55 11.48 -4.99
CA TYR A 50 19.32 12.48 -3.94
C TYR A 50 19.60 11.92 -2.56
N ALA A 51 19.32 10.63 -2.35
CA ALA A 51 19.36 10.00 -1.04
C ALA A 51 20.74 10.10 -0.38
N THR A 52 21.84 9.92 -1.12
CA THR A 52 23.19 10.08 -0.57
C THR A 52 23.43 11.48 -0.03
N LYS A 53 23.14 12.51 -0.85
CA LYS A 53 23.38 13.92 -0.50
C LYS A 53 22.48 14.39 0.65
N TYR A 54 21.19 14.05 0.62
CA TYR A 54 20.20 14.64 1.52
C TYR A 54 19.82 13.75 2.71
N LEU A 55 20.24 12.48 2.73
CA LEU A 55 19.90 11.55 3.80
C LEU A 55 21.14 10.81 4.32
N TRP A 56 21.83 10.04 3.48
CA TRP A 56 22.89 9.14 3.94
C TRP A 56 24.17 9.85 4.39
N SER A 57 24.49 11.01 3.82
CA SER A 57 25.67 11.80 4.24
C SER A 57 25.54 12.44 5.62
N HIS A 58 24.37 12.34 6.26
CA HIS A 58 24.07 12.92 7.56
C HIS A 58 24.04 11.90 8.70
N VAL A 59 24.43 10.65 8.43
CA VAL A 59 24.44 9.55 9.40
C VAL A 59 25.69 8.69 9.21
N ASP A 60 26.22 8.15 10.30
CA ASP A 60 27.39 7.27 10.25
C ASP A 60 27.03 5.83 9.87
N SER A 61 25.80 5.39 10.18
CA SER A 61 25.33 4.03 9.94
C SER A 61 23.80 3.98 9.85
N VAL A 62 23.27 3.02 9.08
CA VAL A 62 21.84 2.84 8.85
C VAL A 62 21.46 1.38 9.05
N LEU A 63 20.38 1.14 9.80
CA LEU A 63 19.75 -0.18 9.92
C LEU A 63 18.35 -0.12 9.27
N GLY A 64 18.20 -0.76 8.11
CA GLY A 64 16.91 -0.89 7.43
C GLY A 64 16.24 -2.23 7.76
N MET A 65 15.03 -2.19 8.29
CA MET A 65 14.26 -3.39 8.65
C MET A 65 12.91 -3.40 7.92
N SER A 66 12.57 -4.54 7.32
CA SER A 66 11.25 -4.80 6.75
C SER A 66 11.02 -6.30 6.62
N GLY A 67 9.77 -6.74 6.79
CA GLY A 67 9.38 -8.13 6.57
C GLY A 67 9.36 -8.56 5.10
N THR A 68 9.54 -7.63 4.15
CA THR A 68 9.33 -7.87 2.71
C THR A 68 10.43 -7.30 1.81
N ILE A 69 11.69 -7.31 2.26
CA ILE A 69 12.83 -6.98 1.39
C ILE A 69 13.08 -8.16 0.42
N PHE A 70 12.42 -8.14 -0.74
CA PHE A 70 12.48 -9.25 -1.70
C PHE A 70 13.78 -9.27 -2.53
N MET A 71 14.23 -8.10 -2.99
CA MET A 71 15.46 -7.94 -3.78
C MET A 71 16.36 -6.89 -3.13
N PRO A 72 17.20 -7.28 -2.14
CA PRO A 72 18.05 -6.34 -1.40
C PRO A 72 18.90 -5.44 -2.29
N LYS A 73 19.47 -6.00 -3.37
CA LYS A 73 20.26 -5.25 -4.34
C LYS A 73 19.47 -4.15 -5.06
N VAL A 74 18.22 -4.43 -5.43
CA VAL A 74 17.35 -3.44 -6.08
C VAL A 74 16.98 -2.35 -5.08
N VAL A 75 16.57 -2.74 -3.87
CA VAL A 75 16.24 -1.79 -2.80
C VAL A 75 17.41 -0.86 -2.50
N ALA A 76 18.61 -1.42 -2.30
CA ALA A 76 19.82 -0.63 -2.05
C ALA A 76 20.14 0.33 -3.20
N SER A 77 20.03 -0.14 -4.45
CA SER A 77 20.23 0.69 -5.64
C SER A 77 19.20 1.82 -5.74
N ASP A 78 17.91 1.54 -5.50
CA ASP A 78 16.82 2.50 -5.60
C ASP A 78 16.94 3.63 -4.57
N ILE A 79 17.50 3.32 -3.41
CA ILE A 79 17.76 4.29 -2.34
C ILE A 79 19.21 4.81 -2.34
N GLY A 80 20.07 4.40 -3.28
CA GLY A 80 21.43 4.94 -3.41
C GLY A 80 22.43 4.49 -2.34
N LEU A 81 22.25 3.30 -1.76
CA LEU A 81 23.25 2.67 -0.89
C LEU A 81 24.25 1.86 -1.72
N THR A 82 25.53 2.18 -1.58
CA THR A 82 26.65 1.48 -2.24
C THR A 82 27.38 0.52 -1.33
N ASP A 83 27.39 0.81 -0.02
CA ASP A 83 27.98 -0.02 1.03
C ASP A 83 26.85 -0.53 1.92
N TRP A 84 26.52 -1.81 1.80
CA TRP A 84 25.41 -2.42 2.51
C TRP A 84 25.61 -3.93 2.64
N GLU A 85 25.05 -4.46 3.74
CA GLU A 85 24.89 -5.89 3.96
C GLU A 85 23.40 -6.22 4.13
N TYR A 86 23.04 -7.47 3.85
CA TYR A 86 21.68 -7.95 4.04
C TYR A 86 21.68 -9.30 4.74
N SER A 87 20.84 -9.38 5.77
CA SER A 87 20.54 -10.61 6.47
C SER A 87 19.03 -10.79 6.52
N SER A 88 18.58 -12.02 6.31
CA SER A 88 17.18 -12.40 6.43
C SER A 88 17.03 -13.44 7.53
N LEU A 89 15.93 -13.33 8.27
CA LEU A 89 15.51 -14.33 9.24
C LEU A 89 14.36 -15.12 8.63
N ASN A 90 14.36 -16.43 8.86
CA ASN A 90 13.21 -17.25 8.53
C ASN A 90 12.02 -16.85 9.42
N SER A 91 10.82 -17.03 8.88
CA SER A 91 9.60 -16.85 9.68
C SER A 91 9.65 -17.78 10.89
N PRO A 92 9.42 -17.28 12.11
CA PRO A 92 9.37 -18.13 13.31
C PRO A 92 8.08 -18.97 13.37
N PHE A 93 7.10 -18.69 12.50
CA PHE A 93 5.81 -19.38 12.50
C PHE A 93 5.90 -20.71 11.76
N PRO A 94 5.36 -21.81 12.34
CA PRO A 94 5.27 -23.10 11.68
C PRO A 94 4.55 -23.02 10.34
N ILE A 95 4.94 -23.87 9.38
CA ILE A 95 4.43 -23.81 8.00
C ILE A 95 2.93 -24.12 7.94
N GLU A 96 2.49 -25.05 8.79
CA GLU A 96 1.10 -25.46 8.99
C GLU A 96 0.18 -24.28 9.36
N ASN A 97 0.70 -23.26 10.03
CA ASN A 97 -0.06 -22.07 10.47
C ASN A 97 -0.02 -20.92 9.45
N ARG A 98 0.71 -21.08 8.33
CA ARG A 98 0.90 -20.01 7.31
C ARG A 98 0.78 -20.52 5.88
N GLN A 99 -0.18 -21.41 5.65
CA GLN A 99 -0.40 -22.02 4.33
C GLN A 99 -0.82 -20.96 3.29
N ILE A 100 -0.17 -20.98 2.13
CA ILE A 100 -0.50 -20.13 0.99
C ILE A 100 -1.06 -21.02 -0.11
N PHE A 101 -2.28 -20.75 -0.53
CA PHE A 101 -2.93 -21.44 -1.64
C PHE A 101 -3.12 -20.50 -2.82
N TYR A 102 -2.53 -20.87 -3.97
CA TYR A 102 -2.66 -20.10 -5.20
C TYR A 102 -3.72 -20.71 -6.11
N TYR A 103 -4.80 -19.97 -6.35
CA TYR A 103 -5.91 -20.37 -7.22
C TYR A 103 -6.18 -19.27 -8.27
N PRO A 104 -5.59 -19.34 -9.48
CA PRO A 104 -5.76 -18.34 -10.54
C PRO A 104 -7.11 -18.51 -11.26
N ILE A 105 -8.21 -18.25 -10.54
CA ILE A 105 -9.58 -18.51 -11.01
C ILE A 105 -10.16 -17.45 -11.96
N ALA A 106 -9.59 -16.25 -11.96
CA ALA A 106 -10.07 -15.12 -12.73
C ALA A 106 -8.91 -14.23 -13.18
N ASN A 107 -8.94 -13.78 -14.44
CA ASN A 107 -7.95 -12.83 -14.97
C ASN A 107 -8.52 -11.41 -14.96
N LEU A 108 -8.27 -10.64 -13.90
CA LEU A 108 -8.87 -9.32 -13.69
C LEU A 108 -8.03 -8.19 -14.30
N THR A 109 -8.06 -8.06 -15.62
CA THR A 109 -7.49 -6.91 -16.33
C THR A 109 -8.59 -5.89 -16.67
N LYS A 110 -8.23 -4.66 -17.07
CA LYS A 110 -9.22 -3.67 -17.55
C LYS A 110 -10.10 -4.22 -18.68
N LYS A 111 -9.56 -5.11 -19.54
CA LYS A 111 -10.27 -5.66 -20.71
C LYS A 111 -11.21 -6.81 -20.35
N THR A 112 -10.86 -7.60 -19.34
CA THR A 112 -11.53 -8.87 -19.02
C THR A 112 -12.36 -8.79 -17.74
N MET A 113 -12.32 -7.66 -17.03
CA MET A 113 -12.91 -7.51 -15.70
C MET A 113 -14.38 -7.92 -15.65
N ASP A 114 -15.22 -7.38 -16.53
CA ASP A 114 -16.67 -7.56 -16.44
C ASP A 114 -17.08 -9.03 -16.71
N ASP A 115 -16.38 -9.71 -17.61
CA ASP A 115 -16.64 -11.12 -17.95
C ASP A 115 -16.10 -12.10 -16.90
N GLU A 116 -15.03 -11.73 -16.18
CA GLU A 116 -14.32 -12.60 -15.23
C GLU A 116 -14.79 -12.42 -13.78
N LEU A 117 -15.45 -11.31 -13.45
CA LEU A 117 -16.00 -11.03 -12.13
C LEU A 117 -16.94 -12.14 -11.59
N PRO A 118 -17.82 -12.77 -12.40
CA PRO A 118 -18.62 -13.90 -11.93
C PRO A 118 -17.79 -15.11 -11.47
N LYS A 119 -16.65 -15.38 -12.13
CA LYS A 119 -15.74 -16.47 -11.72
C LYS A 119 -15.08 -16.16 -10.39
N LEU A 120 -14.67 -14.91 -10.18
CA LEU A 120 -14.15 -14.44 -8.91
C LEU A 120 -15.19 -14.61 -7.79
N LEU A 121 -16.43 -14.18 -8.03
CA LEU A 121 -17.53 -14.32 -7.08
C LEU A 121 -17.73 -15.78 -6.65
N GLN A 122 -17.72 -16.71 -7.60
CA GLN A 122 -17.86 -18.13 -7.30
C GLN A 122 -16.72 -18.64 -6.39
N GLY A 123 -15.47 -18.29 -6.71
CA GLY A 123 -14.33 -18.72 -5.90
C GLY A 123 -14.33 -18.10 -4.49
N VAL A 124 -14.66 -16.81 -4.39
CA VAL A 124 -14.80 -16.13 -3.09
C VAL A 124 -15.92 -16.76 -2.27
N SER A 125 -17.07 -17.04 -2.89
CA SER A 125 -18.22 -17.69 -2.22
C SER A 125 -17.84 -19.07 -1.69
N ASN A 126 -17.08 -19.86 -2.46
CA ASN A 126 -16.59 -21.17 -2.02
C ASN A 126 -15.66 -21.06 -0.81
N ILE A 127 -14.79 -20.04 -0.76
CA ILE A 127 -13.91 -19.79 0.37
C ILE A 127 -14.72 -19.39 1.62
N ILE A 128 -15.65 -18.45 1.49
CA ILE A 128 -16.52 -18.03 2.60
C ILE A 128 -17.30 -19.22 3.16
N ASN A 129 -17.87 -20.05 2.28
CA ASN A 129 -18.63 -21.24 2.69
C ASN A 129 -17.77 -22.32 3.35
N LYS A 130 -16.47 -22.39 3.01
CA LYS A 130 -15.51 -23.31 3.67
C LYS A 130 -15.19 -22.88 5.11
N TYR A 131 -15.33 -21.59 5.43
CA TYR A 131 -15.04 -21.03 6.75
C TYR A 131 -16.29 -20.39 7.39
N PRO A 132 -17.36 -21.16 7.66
CA PRO A 132 -18.62 -20.61 8.17
C PRO A 132 -18.50 -20.06 9.59
N ASN A 133 -17.51 -20.46 10.37
CA ASN A 133 -17.30 -19.97 11.74
C ASN A 133 -16.03 -19.13 11.89
N GLY A 134 -15.31 -18.88 10.80
CA GLY A 134 -14.09 -18.07 10.81
C GLY A 134 -14.34 -16.64 10.33
N LYS A 135 -13.56 -15.70 10.84
CA LYS A 135 -13.43 -14.37 10.24
C LYS A 135 -12.66 -14.50 8.92
N VAL A 136 -13.08 -13.80 7.87
CA VAL A 136 -12.41 -13.80 6.57
C VAL A 136 -12.11 -12.36 6.13
N LEU A 137 -10.84 -12.06 5.84
CA LEU A 137 -10.44 -10.79 5.26
C LEU A 137 -10.23 -10.95 3.74
N ILE A 138 -11.00 -10.21 2.95
CA ILE A 138 -10.89 -10.17 1.49
C ILE A 138 -10.30 -8.82 1.10
N HIS A 139 -9.02 -8.82 0.74
CA HIS A 139 -8.38 -7.66 0.16
C HIS A 139 -8.64 -7.60 -1.35
N THR A 140 -9.29 -6.53 -1.82
CA THR A 140 -9.47 -6.25 -3.24
C THR A 140 -8.45 -5.20 -3.70
N VAL A 141 -8.09 -5.19 -4.98
CA VAL A 141 -7.18 -4.14 -5.51
C VAL A 141 -7.92 -2.89 -5.98
N SER A 142 -9.26 -2.88 -5.91
CA SER A 142 -10.07 -1.73 -6.32
C SER A 142 -11.46 -1.72 -5.66
N TYR A 143 -12.04 -0.52 -5.61
CA TYR A 143 -13.43 -0.31 -5.19
C TYR A 143 -14.43 -1.00 -6.13
N LYS A 144 -14.17 -1.03 -7.45
CA LYS A 144 -15.04 -1.71 -8.42
C LYS A 144 -15.23 -3.20 -8.08
N ILE A 145 -14.13 -3.91 -7.78
CA ILE A 145 -14.20 -5.34 -7.40
C ILE A 145 -14.91 -5.50 -6.06
N ARG A 146 -14.60 -4.63 -5.09
CA ARG A 146 -15.24 -4.63 -3.77
C ARG A 146 -16.76 -4.50 -3.89
N ASP A 147 -17.22 -3.50 -4.64
CA ASP A 147 -18.65 -3.17 -4.76
C ASP A 147 -19.41 -4.28 -5.47
N TYR A 148 -18.82 -4.84 -6.53
CA TYR A 148 -19.37 -6.02 -7.19
C TYR A 148 -19.55 -7.20 -6.22
N LEU A 149 -18.54 -7.51 -5.40
CA LEU A 149 -18.65 -8.59 -4.43
C LEU A 149 -19.67 -8.28 -3.32
N LEU A 150 -19.73 -7.04 -2.83
CA LEU A 150 -20.70 -6.61 -1.81
C LEU A 150 -22.15 -6.73 -2.28
N GLU A 151 -22.40 -6.45 -3.56
CA GLU A 151 -23.74 -6.54 -4.15
C GLU A 151 -24.20 -8.00 -4.31
N ASN A 152 -23.28 -8.93 -4.56
CA ASN A 152 -23.60 -10.30 -4.95
C ASN A 152 -23.35 -11.36 -3.87
N LEU A 153 -22.62 -11.05 -2.80
CA LEU A 153 -22.40 -11.96 -1.68
C LEU A 153 -23.55 -11.87 -0.63
N PRO A 154 -23.81 -12.94 0.13
CA PRO A 154 -24.76 -12.92 1.25
C PRO A 154 -24.38 -11.86 2.30
N LYS A 155 -25.34 -11.02 2.70
CA LYS A 155 -25.09 -9.82 3.53
C LYS A 155 -25.03 -10.06 5.04
N ASP A 156 -25.34 -11.27 5.50
CA ASP A 156 -25.51 -11.61 6.92
C ASP A 156 -24.25 -11.39 7.77
N ARG A 157 -23.07 -11.46 7.14
CA ARG A 157 -21.77 -11.37 7.79
C ARG A 157 -20.78 -10.42 7.11
N LEU A 158 -21.20 -9.67 6.10
CA LEU A 158 -20.30 -8.75 5.40
C LEU A 158 -20.08 -7.47 6.19
N ILE A 159 -18.82 -7.04 6.25
CA ILE A 159 -18.42 -5.72 6.72
C ILE A 159 -17.49 -5.07 5.70
N THR A 160 -17.62 -3.76 5.53
CA THR A 160 -16.78 -2.97 4.63
C THR A 160 -16.64 -1.56 5.19
N HIS A 161 -15.85 -0.72 4.53
CA HIS A 161 -15.55 0.63 4.98
C HIS A 161 -15.45 1.61 3.81
N SER A 162 -15.66 2.89 4.11
CA SER A 162 -15.30 4.03 3.26
C SER A 162 -13.87 4.50 3.58
N LYS A 163 -13.44 5.61 2.99
CA LYS A 163 -12.11 6.18 3.31
C LYS A 163 -12.09 6.78 4.71
N GLU A 164 -13.23 7.21 5.21
CA GLU A 164 -13.41 7.98 6.44
C GLU A 164 -13.54 7.07 7.67
N ASP A 165 -14.14 5.88 7.53
CA ASP A 165 -14.41 4.97 8.66
C ASP A 165 -13.54 3.70 8.68
N ARG A 166 -12.51 3.62 7.83
CA ARG A 166 -11.60 2.46 7.70
C ARG A 166 -11.15 1.88 9.04
N THR A 167 -10.64 2.73 9.93
CA THR A 167 -10.12 2.30 11.24
C THR A 167 -11.23 1.77 12.13
N ILE A 168 -12.38 2.45 12.16
CA ILE A 168 -13.53 2.06 13.00
C ILE A 168 -14.04 0.68 12.59
N ARG A 169 -14.20 0.44 11.29
CA ARG A 169 -14.69 -0.85 10.77
C ARG A 169 -13.69 -1.97 10.95
N LEU A 170 -12.40 -1.67 10.87
CA LEU A 170 -11.36 -2.66 11.15
C LEU A 170 -11.39 -3.08 12.62
N GLU A 171 -11.57 -2.14 13.53
CA GLU A 171 -11.71 -2.46 14.96
C GLU A 171 -13.02 -3.19 15.26
N GLU A 172 -14.12 -2.87 14.59
CA GLU A 172 -15.36 -3.65 14.65
C GLU A 172 -15.14 -5.10 14.19
N PHE A 173 -14.44 -5.29 13.08
CA PHE A 173 -14.12 -6.62 12.56
C PHE A 173 -13.26 -7.45 13.51
N LYS A 174 -12.23 -6.84 14.12
CA LYS A 174 -11.35 -7.49 15.09
C LYS A 174 -12.09 -7.94 16.34
N ASN A 175 -12.83 -7.01 16.95
CA ASN A 175 -13.43 -7.19 18.27
C ASN A 175 -14.80 -7.90 18.24
N SER A 176 -15.33 -8.24 17.06
CA SER A 176 -16.61 -8.95 16.96
C SER A 176 -16.46 -10.43 17.26
N ASP A 177 -17.32 -11.00 18.09
CA ASP A 177 -17.41 -12.47 18.27
C ASP A 177 -18.08 -13.17 17.07
N LYS A 178 -18.55 -12.39 16.08
CA LYS A 178 -19.21 -12.93 14.89
C LYS A 178 -18.16 -13.31 13.83
N PRO A 179 -18.40 -14.37 13.05
CA PRO A 179 -17.56 -14.77 11.92
C PRO A 179 -17.75 -13.84 10.71
N LEU A 180 -17.30 -12.59 10.87
CA LEU A 180 -17.46 -11.54 9.87
C LEU A 180 -16.57 -11.79 8.65
N VAL A 181 -17.01 -11.29 7.50
CA VAL A 181 -16.27 -11.28 6.23
C VAL A 181 -16.03 -9.83 5.85
N MET A 182 -14.79 -9.39 5.96
CA MET A 182 -14.42 -8.00 5.67
C MET A 182 -13.91 -7.84 4.25
N LEU A 183 -14.55 -6.97 3.47
CA LEU A 183 -14.09 -6.58 2.12
C LEU A 183 -13.43 -5.20 2.14
N SER A 184 -12.16 -5.13 1.75
CA SER A 184 -11.39 -3.88 1.77
C SER A 184 -10.44 -3.72 0.58
N PRO A 185 -10.43 -2.53 -0.06
CA PRO A 185 -9.45 -2.19 -1.08
C PRO A 185 -8.13 -1.62 -0.51
N SER A 186 -7.95 -1.56 0.82
CA SER A 186 -6.87 -0.77 1.45
C SER A 186 -6.24 -1.41 2.69
N PHE A 187 -6.29 -2.74 2.78
CA PHE A 187 -5.59 -3.52 3.79
C PHE A 187 -4.35 -4.22 3.22
N ASP A 188 -3.65 -3.56 2.29
CA ASP A 188 -2.37 -4.01 1.76
C ASP A 188 -1.25 -3.90 2.81
N ARG A 189 -1.34 -2.92 3.74
CA ARG A 189 -0.32 -2.62 4.76
C ARG A 189 -0.92 -2.12 6.07
N GLY A 190 -0.20 -2.35 7.17
CA GLY A 190 -0.47 -1.74 8.48
C GLY A 190 -1.73 -2.24 9.18
N VAL A 191 -2.14 -3.48 8.90
CA VAL A 191 -3.21 -4.17 9.60
C VAL A 191 -2.60 -5.33 10.37
N ASP A 192 -2.84 -5.33 11.67
CA ASP A 192 -2.49 -6.42 12.57
C ASP A 192 -3.78 -7.07 13.04
N LEU A 193 -3.93 -8.37 12.78
CA LEU A 193 -5.07 -9.20 13.18
C LEU A 193 -4.50 -10.30 14.08
N PRO A 194 -4.24 -9.99 15.36
CA PRO A 194 -3.84 -11.03 16.30
C PRO A 194 -4.95 -12.07 16.37
N ASP A 195 -4.58 -13.35 16.49
CA ASP A 195 -5.53 -14.37 16.90
C ASP A 195 -6.07 -14.00 18.31
N GLU A 196 -7.28 -14.45 18.60
CA GLU A 196 -7.73 -14.50 19.99
C GLU A 196 -6.80 -15.47 20.73
N ASP A 197 -6.21 -15.02 21.85
CA ASP A 197 -5.39 -15.85 22.75
C ASP A 197 -6.10 -17.17 23.16
#